data_AF-A0A353XUW1-F1
#
_entry.id   AF-A0A353XUW1-F1
#
_cell.length_a   1.000
_cell.length_b   1.000
_cell.length_c   1.000
_cell.angle_alpha   90.00
_cell.angle_beta   90.00
_cell.angle_gamma   90.00
#
_symmetry.space_group_name_H-M   'P 1'
#
loop_
_entity.id
_entity.type
_entity.pdbx_description
1 polymer ?
#
loop_
_entity_poly.entity_id
_entity_poly.type
_entity_poly.pdbx_seq_one_letter_code
_entity_poly.pdbx_strand_id
1 'polypeptide(L)'
;MIENLNLTTAYDIQNLSDTKPKIAIIGAGLTGLMTAHLLEQAFVSQNRALNIVIFEKSAGVGRLATRYKNPEDNRDQQWQFDFGAQFFTAKSQSFQDYLQPWLAQGVIEHWLAQTATINTTTAPSEIQITGQWDSDQPRYTGSPKMTSFGRHLAAVLKHTEIHYKTRVAPLEQSEQTIEHTQSNNKTSLVDIEGNDLGVFDW
;
A
#
# COMPACT_ATOMS: atom_id res chain seq x y z
N MET A 1 -29.98 -54.56 12.76
CA MET A 1 -29.60 -53.45 13.67
C MET A 1 -28.09 -53.40 13.67
N ILE A 2 -27.41 -52.39 13.11
CA ILE A 2 -27.68 -50.95 13.14
C ILE A 2 -27.41 -50.36 11.75
N GLU A 3 -28.32 -49.48 11.30
CA GLU A 3 -28.21 -48.65 10.09
C GLU A 3 -27.06 -47.65 10.21
N ASN A 4 -26.18 -47.60 9.21
CA ASN A 4 -25.29 -46.46 9.03
C ASN A 4 -26.10 -45.36 8.33
N LEU A 5 -26.67 -44.46 9.13
CA LEU A 5 -27.30 -43.23 8.68
C LEU A 5 -26.28 -42.37 7.92
N ASN A 6 -26.49 -42.25 6.61
CA ASN A 6 -26.06 -41.09 5.84
C ASN A 6 -26.76 -39.85 6.42
N LEU A 7 -26.04 -39.07 7.23
CA LEU A 7 -26.43 -37.72 7.59
C LEU A 7 -25.54 -36.73 6.84
N THR A 8 -25.83 -36.61 5.55
CA THR A 8 -25.73 -35.33 4.84
C THR A 8 -26.59 -34.31 5.58
N THR A 9 -26.01 -33.57 6.51
CA THR A 9 -26.49 -32.21 6.80
C THR A 9 -25.96 -31.32 5.69
N ALA A 10 -26.77 -31.22 4.65
CA ALA A 10 -26.69 -30.25 3.56
C ALA A 10 -26.93 -28.83 4.10
N TYR A 11 -26.08 -28.37 5.02
CA TYR A 11 -25.94 -26.94 5.32
C TYR A 11 -25.06 -26.33 4.22
N ASP A 12 -25.74 -25.99 3.12
CA ASP A 12 -25.47 -24.82 2.29
C ASP A 12 -24.06 -24.65 1.69
N ILE A 13 -23.51 -25.71 1.09
CA ILE A 13 -22.34 -25.62 0.18
C ILE A 13 -22.76 -25.02 -1.19
N GLN A 14 -24.04 -24.70 -1.40
CA GLN A 14 -24.58 -24.20 -2.68
C GLN A 14 -24.74 -22.68 -2.78
N ASN A 15 -24.26 -21.89 -1.81
CA ASN A 15 -24.28 -20.42 -1.88
C ASN A 15 -22.93 -19.77 -1.53
N LEU A 16 -21.80 -20.40 -1.84
CA LEU A 16 -20.59 -19.61 -2.09
C LEU A 16 -20.82 -18.92 -3.43
N SER A 17 -21.35 -17.70 -3.39
CA SER A 17 -21.57 -16.92 -4.59
C SER A 17 -20.29 -16.95 -5.44
N ASP A 18 -20.43 -17.38 -6.69
CA ASP A 18 -19.39 -17.39 -7.74
C ASP A 18 -18.97 -15.96 -8.13
N THR A 19 -19.23 -15.00 -7.24
CA THR A 19 -19.03 -13.58 -7.38
C THR A 19 -17.68 -13.24 -6.80
N LYS A 20 -16.73 -12.99 -7.69
CA LYS A 20 -15.45 -12.34 -7.40
C LYS A 20 -15.69 -11.09 -6.53
N PRO A 21 -15.26 -11.05 -5.25
CA PRO A 21 -15.46 -9.89 -4.40
C PRO A 21 -14.79 -8.67 -5.01
N LYS A 22 -15.46 -7.53 -4.94
CA LYS A 22 -14.97 -6.25 -5.47
C LYS A 22 -14.65 -5.31 -4.32
N ILE A 23 -13.36 -5.15 -4.05
CA ILE A 23 -12.83 -4.43 -2.89
C ILE A 23 -12.34 -3.05 -3.33
N ALA A 24 -12.77 -2.00 -2.64
CA ALA A 24 -12.18 -0.66 -2.77
C ALA A 24 -11.13 -0.43 -1.68
N ILE A 25 -9.98 0.13 -2.06
CA ILE A 25 -8.94 0.62 -1.13
C ILE A 25 -8.76 2.11 -1.37
N ILE A 26 -8.96 2.92 -0.33
CA ILE A 26 -8.81 4.37 -0.43
C ILE A 26 -7.39 4.77 0.00
N GLY A 27 -6.54 5.04 -0.99
CA GLY A 27 -5.16 5.50 -0.85
C GLY A 27 -4.14 4.53 -1.44
N ALA A 28 -3.31 5.02 -2.37
CA ALA A 28 -2.21 4.25 -2.98
C ALA A 28 -0.86 4.51 -2.29
N GLY A 29 -0.89 4.78 -0.98
CA GLY A 29 0.32 4.77 -0.15
C GLY A 29 0.82 3.35 0.09
N LEU A 30 1.96 3.23 0.79
CA LEU A 30 2.58 1.92 1.07
C LEU A 30 1.59 0.92 1.68
N THR A 31 0.81 1.34 2.68
CA THR A 31 -0.19 0.48 3.32
C THR A 31 -1.24 -0.03 2.34
N GLY A 32 -1.85 0.83 1.52
CA GLY A 32 -2.88 0.42 0.57
C GLY A 32 -2.35 -0.54 -0.49
N LEU A 33 -1.14 -0.27 -1.00
CA LEU A 33 -0.47 -1.13 -1.98
C LEU A 33 -0.07 -2.49 -1.39
N MET A 34 0.46 -2.51 -0.16
CA MET A 34 0.78 -3.76 0.54
C MET A 34 -0.48 -4.56 0.85
N THR A 35 -1.56 -3.91 1.29
CA THR A 35 -2.86 -4.57 1.52
C THR A 35 -3.35 -5.22 0.24
N ALA A 36 -3.35 -4.51 -0.89
CA ALA A 36 -3.74 -5.09 -2.18
C ALA A 36 -2.87 -6.30 -2.55
N HIS A 37 -1.56 -6.16 -2.42
CA HIS A 37 -0.61 -7.24 -2.74
C HIS A 37 -0.82 -8.49 -1.88
N LEU A 38 -1.02 -8.33 -0.57
CA LEU A 38 -1.27 -9.44 0.34
C LEU A 38 -2.64 -10.09 0.09
N LEU A 39 -3.67 -9.30 -0.23
CA LEU A 39 -4.98 -9.83 -0.62
C LEU A 39 -4.90 -10.64 -1.91
N GLU A 40 -4.21 -10.13 -2.94
CA GLU A 40 -3.99 -10.88 -4.19
C GLU A 40 -3.31 -12.22 -3.92
N GLN A 41 -2.22 -12.23 -3.15
CA GLN A 41 -1.51 -13.46 -2.79
C GLN A 41 -2.42 -14.45 -2.05
N ALA A 42 -3.20 -13.97 -1.08
CA ALA A 42 -4.10 -14.81 -0.29
C ALA A 42 -5.20 -15.46 -1.16
N PHE A 43 -5.83 -14.70 -2.06
CA PHE A 43 -6.87 -15.24 -2.94
C PHE A 43 -6.32 -16.15 -4.04
N VAL A 44 -5.20 -15.77 -4.67
CA VAL A 44 -4.54 -16.59 -5.69
C VAL A 44 -4.09 -17.93 -5.11
N SER A 45 -3.51 -17.94 -3.90
CA SER A 45 -3.12 -19.20 -3.24
C SER A 45 -4.30 -20.12 -2.91
N GLN A 46 -5.52 -19.58 -2.81
CA GLN A 46 -6.76 -20.33 -2.62
C GLN A 46 -7.48 -20.66 -3.94
N ASN A 47 -6.87 -20.34 -5.10
CA ASN A 47 -7.52 -20.45 -6.41
C ASN A 47 -8.86 -19.69 -6.50
N ARG A 48 -8.94 -18.53 -5.85
CA ARG A 48 -10.13 -17.66 -5.84
C ARG A 48 -9.86 -16.38 -6.63
N ALA A 49 -10.86 -15.92 -7.37
CA ALA A 49 -10.80 -14.62 -8.02
C ALA A 49 -11.05 -13.48 -7.02
N LEU A 50 -10.38 -12.34 -7.21
CA LEU A 50 -10.65 -11.08 -6.49
C LEU A 50 -10.51 -9.87 -7.43
N ASN A 51 -11.29 -8.81 -7.21
CA ASN A 51 -11.16 -7.55 -7.94
C ASN A 51 -10.87 -6.44 -6.94
N ILE A 52 -9.73 -5.76 -7.06
CA ILE A 52 -9.38 -4.64 -6.19
C ILE A 52 -9.35 -3.36 -7.03
N VAL A 53 -9.89 -2.28 -6.49
CA VAL A 53 -9.73 -0.93 -7.06
C VAL A 53 -9.15 -0.02 -5.99
N ILE A 54 -8.00 0.58 -6.26
CA ILE A 54 -7.37 1.57 -5.40
C ILE A 54 -7.69 2.96 -5.93
N PHE A 55 -8.20 3.84 -5.07
CA PHE A 55 -8.39 5.26 -5.39
C PHE A 55 -7.37 6.13 -4.66
N GLU A 56 -6.61 6.93 -5.38
CA GLU A 56 -5.62 7.85 -4.82
C GLU A 56 -5.87 9.28 -5.31
N LYS A 57 -6.09 10.19 -4.36
CA LYS A 57 -6.34 11.62 -4.66
C LYS A 57 -5.16 12.33 -5.34
N SER A 58 -3.95 11.78 -5.23
CA SER A 58 -2.70 12.38 -5.71
C SER A 58 -2.25 11.72 -7.01
N ALA A 59 -1.23 12.28 -7.67
CA ALA A 59 -0.63 11.67 -8.87
C ALA A 59 0.45 10.61 -8.57
N GLY A 60 0.54 10.11 -7.34
CA GLY A 60 1.62 9.21 -6.92
C GLY A 60 1.37 8.53 -5.57
N VAL A 61 2.35 7.74 -5.13
CA VAL A 61 2.21 6.68 -4.10
C VAL A 61 2.34 7.14 -2.64
N GLY A 62 1.59 8.18 -2.25
CA GLY A 62 1.50 8.62 -0.85
C GLY A 62 2.78 9.25 -0.29
N ARG A 63 3.12 8.93 0.97
CA ARG A 63 4.22 9.58 1.74
C ARG A 63 5.61 9.01 1.48
N LEU A 64 5.76 8.09 0.54
CA LEU A 64 7.07 7.70 0.00
C LEU A 64 7.55 8.68 -1.09
N ALA A 65 6.99 9.89 -1.15
CA ALA A 65 7.12 10.81 -2.26
C ALA A 65 8.55 11.34 -2.48
N THR A 66 8.99 11.28 -3.73
CA THR A 66 10.18 11.90 -4.28
C THR A 66 9.75 13.10 -5.11
N ARG A 67 10.51 14.18 -5.05
CA ARG A 67 10.27 15.42 -5.79
C ARG A 67 11.51 15.76 -6.62
N TYR A 68 11.28 16.58 -7.64
CA TYR A 68 12.31 17.00 -8.56
C TYR A 68 12.30 18.51 -8.70
N LYS A 69 13.49 19.11 -8.88
CA LYS A 69 13.65 20.53 -9.19
C LYS A 69 14.81 20.69 -10.16
N ASN A 70 14.62 21.45 -11.24
CA ASN A 70 15.72 21.86 -12.10
C ASN A 70 16.28 23.18 -11.53
N PRO A 71 17.60 23.30 -11.31
CA PRO A 71 18.19 24.55 -10.88
C PRO A 71 18.06 25.62 -11.96
N GLU A 72 18.03 26.89 -11.54
CA GLU A 72 17.83 28.03 -12.45
C GLU A 72 19.00 28.17 -13.42
N ASP A 73 20.21 27.97 -12.93
CA ASP A 73 21.46 28.18 -13.69
C ASP A 73 21.85 26.99 -14.56
N ASN A 74 21.19 25.84 -14.44
CA ASN A 74 21.45 24.66 -15.26
C ASN A 74 20.19 23.80 -15.44
N ARG A 75 19.43 24.08 -16.50
CA ARG A 75 18.17 23.40 -16.81
C ARG A 75 18.32 21.92 -17.18
N ASP A 76 19.52 21.50 -17.58
CA ASP A 76 19.85 20.11 -17.94
C ASP A 76 20.12 19.25 -16.70
N GLN A 77 20.33 19.86 -15.54
CA GLN A 77 20.41 19.17 -14.26
C GLN A 77 19.02 19.03 -13.63
N GLN A 78 18.73 17.88 -13.02
CA GLN A 78 17.53 17.68 -12.22
C GLN A 78 17.91 17.19 -10.83
N TRP A 79 17.62 17.99 -9.82
CA TRP A 79 17.76 17.57 -8.42
C TRP A 79 16.60 16.66 -8.05
N GLN A 80 16.92 15.60 -7.32
CA GLN A 80 15.98 14.64 -6.79
C GLN A 80 16.08 14.65 -5.28
N PHE A 81 14.95 14.70 -4.58
CA PHE A 81 14.91 14.62 -3.12
C PHE A 81 13.69 13.85 -2.65
N ASP A 82 13.91 12.94 -1.71
CA ASP A 82 12.83 12.27 -1.00
C ASP A 82 12.24 13.27 -0.02
N PHE A 83 10.99 13.66 -0.26
CA PHE A 83 10.31 14.72 0.48
C PHE A 83 9.48 14.16 1.64
N GLY A 84 9.06 12.90 1.54
CA GLY A 84 8.31 12.20 2.56
C GLY A 84 9.21 11.45 3.54
N ALA A 85 8.92 10.16 3.73
CA ALA A 85 9.77 9.29 4.53
C ALA A 85 11.20 9.25 3.95
N GLN A 86 12.19 9.50 4.80
CA GLN A 86 13.60 9.43 4.41
C GLN A 86 14.12 7.99 4.43
N PHE A 87 13.59 7.18 5.34
CA PHE A 87 13.84 5.75 5.47
C PHE A 87 12.69 5.11 6.27
N PHE A 88 12.66 3.79 6.30
CA PHE A 88 11.81 3.02 7.21
C PHE A 88 12.60 1.90 7.89
N THR A 89 12.07 1.34 8.97
CA THR A 89 12.66 0.20 9.67
C THR A 89 11.68 -0.97 9.66
N ALA A 90 12.20 -2.20 9.73
CA ALA A 90 11.39 -3.41 9.80
C ALA A 90 11.68 -4.14 11.11
N LYS A 91 10.73 -4.09 12.04
CA LYS A 91 10.90 -4.66 13.39
C LYS A 91 10.45 -6.12 13.49
N SER A 92 9.40 -6.50 12.77
CA SER A 92 8.89 -7.88 12.80
C SER A 92 9.61 -8.75 11.77
N GLN A 93 9.83 -10.02 12.11
CA GLN A 93 10.39 -10.99 11.18
C GLN A 93 9.53 -11.12 9.92
N SER A 94 8.21 -11.15 10.06
CA SER A 94 7.27 -11.22 8.94
C SER A 94 7.44 -10.09 7.92
N PHE A 95 7.72 -8.86 8.40
CA PHE A 95 7.95 -7.75 7.49
C PHE A 95 9.35 -7.81 6.90
N GLN A 96 10.37 -8.21 7.67
CA GLN A 96 11.72 -8.43 7.14
C GLN A 96 11.74 -9.48 6.03
N ASP A 97 11.01 -10.59 6.20
CA ASP A 97 10.85 -11.66 5.21
C ASP A 97 10.13 -11.13 3.96
N TYR A 98 9.05 -10.36 4.16
CA TYR A 98 8.33 -9.70 3.07
C TYR A 98 9.23 -8.77 2.24
N LEU A 99 10.22 -8.13 2.87
CA LEU A 99 11.15 -7.22 2.20
C LEU A 99 12.22 -7.92 1.36
N GLN A 100 12.52 -9.20 1.61
CA GLN A 100 13.63 -9.91 0.96
C GLN A 100 13.58 -9.90 -0.58
N PRO A 101 12.43 -10.16 -1.24
CA PRO A 101 12.37 -10.13 -2.69
C PRO A 101 12.68 -8.72 -3.26
N TRP A 102 12.30 -7.67 -2.54
CA TRP A 102 12.52 -6.28 -2.96
C TRP A 102 13.97 -5.85 -2.75
N LEU A 103 14.62 -6.34 -1.69
CA LEU A 103 16.06 -6.18 -1.47
C LEU A 103 16.86 -6.89 -2.58
N ALA A 104 16.51 -8.14 -2.87
CA ALA A 104 17.18 -8.92 -3.91
C ALA A 104 17.08 -8.30 -5.31
N GLN A 105 15.98 -7.58 -5.57
CA GLN A 105 15.76 -6.84 -6.82
C GLN A 105 16.36 -5.42 -6.83
N GLY A 106 16.95 -4.96 -5.72
CA GLY A 106 17.46 -3.59 -5.59
C GLY A 106 16.37 -2.51 -5.64
N VAL A 107 15.10 -2.88 -5.39
CA VAL A 107 13.98 -1.92 -5.29
C VAL A 107 14.05 -1.14 -3.98
N ILE A 108 14.55 -1.80 -2.93
CA ILE A 108 14.92 -1.19 -1.66
C ILE A 108 16.34 -1.61 -1.29
N GLU A 109 16.99 -0.82 -0.46
CA GLU A 109 18.38 -1.03 -0.03
C GLU A 109 18.56 -0.69 1.46
N HIS A 110 19.63 -1.20 2.07
CA HIS A 110 20.07 -0.76 3.39
C HIS A 110 20.77 0.60 3.28
N TRP A 111 20.35 1.56 4.10
CA TRP A 111 20.99 2.87 4.17
C TRP A 111 22.12 2.88 5.21
N LEU A 112 23.33 2.67 4.71
CA LEU A 112 24.57 2.63 5.50
C LEU A 112 25.15 4.04 5.68
N ALA A 113 24.40 4.94 6.32
CA ALA A 113 24.78 6.34 6.47
C ALA A 113 25.78 6.57 7.62
N GLN A 114 26.73 7.50 7.43
CA GLN A 114 27.44 8.12 8.54
C GLN A 114 26.55 9.19 9.18
N THR A 115 26.42 9.16 10.51
CA THR A 115 25.60 10.13 11.24
C THR A 115 26.46 11.15 11.98
N ALA A 116 25.93 12.36 12.12
CA ALA A 116 26.56 13.44 12.87
C ALA A 116 25.53 14.25 13.65
N THR A 117 25.99 14.89 14.71
CA THR A 117 25.23 15.93 15.43
C THR A 117 25.91 17.27 15.21
N ILE A 118 25.11 18.32 15.05
CA ILE A 118 25.60 19.70 14.95
C ILE A 118 25.21 20.42 16.24
N ASN A 119 26.21 20.94 16.96
CA ASN A 119 26.00 21.83 18.09
C ASN A 119 26.08 23.29 17.61
N THR A 120 24.95 23.99 17.65
CA THR A 120 24.85 25.40 17.22
C THR A 120 24.90 26.38 18.40
N THR A 121 25.03 25.90 19.63
CA THR A 121 25.03 26.74 20.84
C THR A 121 26.39 27.39 21.12
N THR A 122 27.46 26.85 20.53
CA THR A 122 28.82 27.40 20.59
C THR A 122 29.20 28.01 19.24
N ALA A 123 30.05 29.05 19.28
CA ALA A 123 30.64 29.65 18.09
C ALA A 123 32.15 29.32 18.05
N PRO A 124 32.67 28.69 16.97
CA PRO A 124 31.94 28.21 15.79
C PRO A 124 31.06 26.99 16.11
N SER A 125 30.04 26.76 15.28
CA SER A 125 29.22 25.54 15.39
C SER A 125 30.10 24.32 15.16
N GLU A 126 29.89 23.29 15.98
CA GLU A 126 30.70 22.07 15.97
C GLU A 126 29.90 20.93 15.34
N ILE A 127 30.54 20.19 14.43
CA ILE A 127 29.98 18.99 13.82
C ILE A 127 30.76 17.80 14.39
N GLN A 128 30.05 16.88 15.05
CA GLN A 128 30.64 15.67 15.59
C GLN A 128 30.02 14.45 14.90
N ILE A 129 30.86 13.56 14.36
CA ILE A 129 30.41 12.25 13.88
C ILE A 129 29.97 11.43 15.09
N THR A 130 28.73 10.93 15.03
CA THR A 130 28.08 10.21 16.13
C THR A 130 27.95 8.72 15.89
N GLY A 131 28.16 8.27 14.66
CA GLY A 131 28.09 6.85 14.35
C GLY A 131 28.03 6.54 12.87
N GLN A 132 27.79 5.26 12.62
CA GLN A 132 27.61 4.68 11.31
C GLN A 132 26.41 3.74 11.41
N TRP A 133 25.43 3.90 10.54
CA TRP A 133 24.36 2.92 10.40
C TRP A 133 24.88 1.70 9.65
N ASP A 134 24.57 0.54 10.18
CA ASP A 134 24.91 -0.76 9.64
C ASP A 134 23.65 -1.56 9.26
N SER A 135 23.85 -2.81 8.85
CA SER A 135 22.78 -3.74 8.49
C SER A 135 22.20 -4.51 9.67
N ASP A 136 22.71 -4.37 10.89
CA ASP A 136 22.23 -5.11 12.06
C ASP A 136 20.92 -4.50 12.58
N GLN A 137 20.80 -3.17 12.49
CA GLN A 137 19.55 -2.42 12.73
C GLN A 137 19.17 -1.65 11.45
N PRO A 138 18.73 -2.37 10.40
CA PRO A 138 18.66 -1.83 9.05
C PRO A 138 17.61 -0.72 8.96
N ARG A 139 18.02 0.37 8.32
CA ARG A 139 17.14 1.41 7.79
C ARG A 139 17.06 1.19 6.29
N TYR A 140 15.85 1.09 5.78
CA TYR A 140 15.57 0.81 4.39
C TYR A 140 15.22 2.08 3.64
N THR A 141 15.74 2.21 2.43
CA THR A 141 15.36 3.25 1.47
C THR A 141 14.88 2.62 0.18
N GLY A 142 13.98 3.30 -0.54
CA GLY A 142 13.68 2.92 -1.92
C GLY A 142 14.83 3.33 -2.85
N SER A 143 15.16 2.49 -3.83
CA SER A 143 16.23 2.73 -4.81
C SER A 143 15.66 2.69 -6.23
N PRO A 144 16.06 3.61 -7.14
CA PRO A 144 16.99 4.74 -6.93
C PRO A 144 16.38 5.95 -6.19
N LYS A 145 15.17 5.80 -5.63
CA LYS A 145 14.43 6.85 -4.91
C LYS A 145 13.35 6.25 -4.03
N MET A 146 12.93 6.95 -2.98
CA MET A 146 11.93 6.40 -2.04
C MET A 146 10.62 5.98 -2.73
N THR A 147 10.17 6.71 -3.76
CA THR A 147 8.94 6.35 -4.51
C THR A 147 9.04 5.03 -5.27
N SER A 148 10.26 4.53 -5.55
CA SER A 148 10.45 3.30 -6.31
C SER A 148 9.75 2.12 -5.64
N PHE A 149 9.78 2.02 -4.31
CA PHE A 149 9.16 0.88 -3.62
C PHE A 149 7.65 0.80 -3.86
N GLY A 150 6.93 1.91 -3.64
CA GLY A 150 5.50 1.96 -3.90
C GLY A 150 5.16 1.76 -5.39
N ARG A 151 5.99 2.27 -6.31
CA ARG A 151 5.76 2.08 -7.76
C ARG A 151 5.95 0.63 -8.19
N HIS A 152 6.96 -0.06 -7.66
CA HIS A 152 7.17 -1.48 -7.96
C HIS A 152 6.04 -2.33 -7.38
N LEU A 153 5.61 -2.05 -6.14
CA LEU A 153 4.43 -2.70 -5.56
C LEU A 153 3.20 -2.51 -6.46
N ALA A 154 2.92 -1.30 -6.92
CA ALA A 154 1.82 -1.04 -7.84
C ALA A 154 1.95 -1.82 -9.16
N ALA A 155 3.16 -1.94 -9.71
CA ALA A 155 3.41 -2.58 -11.01
C ALA A 155 3.29 -4.12 -10.97
N VAL A 156 3.52 -4.74 -9.81
CA VAL A 156 3.42 -6.21 -9.69
C VAL A 156 1.98 -6.70 -9.51
N LEU A 157 1.06 -5.85 -9.05
CA LEU A 157 -0.36 -6.21 -8.87
C LEU A 157 -0.98 -6.64 -10.21
N LYS A 158 -1.76 -7.72 -10.19
CA LYS A 158 -2.38 -8.33 -11.39
C LYS A 158 -3.90 -8.32 -11.36
N HIS A 159 -4.49 -8.12 -10.19
CA HIS A 159 -5.93 -8.12 -9.97
C HIS A 159 -6.42 -6.81 -9.34
N THR A 160 -5.57 -5.78 -9.42
CA THR A 160 -5.82 -4.46 -8.85
C THR A 160 -5.75 -3.39 -9.94
N GLU A 161 -6.80 -2.57 -10.03
CA GLU A 161 -6.80 -1.32 -10.78
C GLU A 161 -6.46 -0.15 -9.85
N ILE A 162 -5.75 0.87 -10.33
CA ILE A 162 -5.38 2.05 -9.54
C ILE A 162 -5.79 3.32 -10.28
N HIS A 163 -6.71 4.09 -9.69
CA HIS A 163 -7.11 5.41 -10.18
C HIS A 163 -6.42 6.50 -9.38
N TYR A 164 -5.46 7.18 -10.03
CA TYR A 164 -4.81 8.37 -9.50
C TYR A 164 -5.62 9.63 -9.80
N LYS A 165 -5.37 10.69 -9.03
CA LYS A 165 -6.13 11.95 -9.08
C LYS A 165 -7.63 11.77 -8.82
N THR A 166 -7.99 10.70 -8.11
CA THR A 166 -9.39 10.40 -7.77
C THR A 166 -9.55 10.54 -6.27
N ARG A 167 -10.23 11.61 -5.85
CA ARG A 167 -10.53 11.83 -4.43
C ARG A 167 -11.94 11.34 -4.15
N VAL A 168 -12.02 10.19 -3.48
CA VAL A 168 -13.27 9.66 -2.95
C VAL A 168 -13.88 10.65 -1.95
N ALA A 169 -15.18 10.91 -2.09
CA ALA A 169 -15.95 11.73 -1.17
C ALA A 169 -16.05 11.06 0.21
N PRO A 170 -16.42 11.81 1.26
CA PRO A 170 -16.83 11.21 2.52
C PRO A 170 -17.90 10.13 2.26
N LEU A 171 -17.83 9.04 3.02
CA LEU A 171 -18.89 8.04 3.07
C LEU A 171 -20.07 8.65 3.83
N GLU A 172 -20.79 9.60 3.23
CA GLU A 172 -22.07 10.02 3.79
C GLU A 172 -22.99 8.81 3.79
N GLN A 173 -23.57 8.52 4.96
CA GLN A 173 -24.32 7.30 5.19
C GLN A 173 -25.32 7.10 4.06
N SER A 174 -25.26 5.95 3.40
CA SER A 174 -26.34 5.43 2.58
C SER A 174 -27.53 5.11 3.51
N GLU A 175 -28.12 6.13 4.14
CA GLU A 175 -29.30 6.08 4.99
C GLU A 175 -30.58 6.10 4.14
N GLN A 176 -30.57 5.37 3.03
CA GLN A 176 -31.81 4.87 2.44
C GLN A 176 -31.99 3.43 2.91
N THR A 177 -32.61 3.33 4.09
CA THR A 177 -33.46 2.22 4.53
C THR A 177 -32.89 0.82 4.36
N ILE A 178 -32.01 0.40 5.27
CA ILE A 178 -31.81 -1.03 5.52
C ILE A 178 -32.96 -1.50 6.42
N GLU A 179 -34.09 -1.83 5.81
CA GLU A 179 -34.94 -2.86 6.41
C GLU A 179 -34.13 -4.16 6.41
N HIS A 180 -33.87 -4.67 7.61
CA HIS A 180 -33.16 -5.92 7.85
C HIS A 180 -33.80 -7.08 7.06
N THR A 181 -33.30 -7.33 5.86
CA THR A 181 -33.40 -8.60 5.15
C THR A 181 -32.01 -8.96 4.65
N GLN A 182 -31.61 -10.21 4.89
CA GLN A 182 -30.27 -10.73 4.65
C GLN A 182 -29.83 -10.55 3.18
N SER A 183 -28.52 -10.24 2.96
CA SER A 183 -27.68 -10.71 1.83
C SER A 183 -27.02 -9.71 0.85
N ASN A 184 -26.92 -8.38 1.06
CA ASN A 184 -26.00 -7.59 0.19
C ASN A 184 -25.55 -6.23 0.78
N ASN A 185 -24.57 -6.24 1.70
CA ASN A 185 -23.94 -5.02 2.23
C ASN A 185 -22.97 -4.41 1.20
N LYS A 186 -23.51 -3.87 0.11
CA LYS A 186 -22.73 -3.18 -0.92
C LYS A 186 -22.49 -1.73 -0.56
N THR A 187 -21.26 -1.25 -0.78
CA THR A 187 -20.88 0.15 -0.58
C THR A 187 -20.74 0.84 -1.93
N SER A 188 -21.51 1.90 -2.17
CA SER A 188 -21.33 2.78 -3.34
C SER A 188 -20.33 3.87 -3.01
N LEU A 189 -19.41 4.17 -3.93
CA LEU A 189 -18.44 5.25 -3.79
C LEU A 189 -18.68 6.32 -4.86
N VAL A 190 -18.55 7.58 -4.47
CA VAL A 190 -18.53 8.73 -5.38
C VAL A 190 -17.27 9.55 -5.13
N ASP A 191 -16.82 10.32 -6.11
CA ASP A 191 -15.78 11.32 -5.89
C ASP A 191 -16.35 12.65 -5.35
N ILE A 192 -15.47 13.58 -4.99
CA ILE A 192 -15.87 14.90 -4.48
C ILE A 192 -16.60 15.79 -5.51
N GLU A 193 -16.63 15.40 -6.79
CA GLU A 193 -17.38 16.07 -7.85
C GLU A 193 -18.76 15.42 -8.07
N GLY A 194 -19.04 14.32 -7.37
CA GLY A 194 -20.29 13.56 -7.47
C GLY A 194 -20.28 12.50 -8.56
N ASN A 195 -19.14 12.23 -9.20
CA ASN A 195 -19.05 11.17 -10.20
C ASN A 195 -19.09 9.79 -9.50
N ASP A 196 -19.82 8.84 -10.09
CA ASP A 196 -19.87 7.46 -9.60
C ASP A 196 -18.52 6.76 -9.79
N LEU A 197 -17.99 6.21 -8.70
CA LEU A 197 -16.78 5.38 -8.67
C LEU A 197 -17.11 3.88 -8.59
N GLY A 198 -18.39 3.56 -8.50
CA GLY A 198 -18.94 2.22 -8.53
C GLY A 198 -19.26 1.64 -7.16
N VAL A 199 -19.78 0.42 -7.22
CA VAL A 199 -20.25 -0.35 -6.06
C VAL A 199 -19.26 -1.47 -5.72
N PHE A 200 -19.05 -1.71 -4.43
CA PHE A 200 -18.06 -2.62 -3.86
C PHE A 200 -18.68 -3.54 -2.80
N ASP A 201 -18.27 -4.80 -2.77
CA ASP A 201 -18.70 -5.85 -1.84
C ASP A 201 -17.47 -6.58 -1.28
N TRP A 202 -17.27 -6.45 0.03
CA TRP A 202 -16.12 -6.98 0.75
C TRP A 202 -16.55 -7.82 1.95
#